data_AF-A0A7W2JER2-F1
#
_entry.id   AF-A0A7W2JER2-F1
#
_cell.length_a   1.000
_cell.length_b   1.000
_cell.length_c   1.000
_cell.angle_alpha   90.00
_cell.angle_beta   90.00
_cell.angle_gamma   90.00
#
_symmetry.space_group_name_H-M   'P 1'
#
loop_
_entity.id
_entity.type
_entity.pdbx_description
1 polymer ?
#
loop_
_entity_poly.entity_id
_entity_poly.type
_entity_poly.pdbx_seq_one_letter_code
_entity_poly.pdbx_strand_id
1 'polypeptide(L)'
;MEFRNLTPFDVMCFSALALDGQDHPVIAMKVGYRLEPLEGCPGKLRAVVIDEEPVQLCMADIYYAEIGSSSVVEESDLAPFKPRCDVIVVGHAHAPAGQPATSWEASVRVTSTRPKQVIPDPPPPKRAPNVYLTADELQAHQAEVLEVRRRNREQLTPIVLLDKTLRFTGPRKFHHNFFGWHLSDPEPVTRVPLRWEHAFGGASQFANPKYGHNPDAPEFLLNEVCFSNPLGCGWLEYRHEKLHYEQSGDKLASLPAPQIEHLDAPIERLLRSRHPAGPLNAAAMAEVAASYGCRPAGFGSVGRAWAPRLALAGTYDESWEDNHWPGLPQDFDFGYWNGAPVDQQVAFPTPDARVALFNLINPSLSQDGHCEVQLPGHRPFVLMRMTNGGILPLPMLTDTLRIDTDAMTLSMTHRISLSNSLDIRVLEARFETNPDAPIIRRAPHRGREHV
;
A
#
# COMPACT_ATOMS: atom_id res chain seq x y z
N MET A 1 21.28 -0.24 21.90
CA MET A 1 20.09 0.64 21.97
C MET A 1 18.98 -0.09 22.71
N GLU A 2 18.31 0.55 23.67
CA GLU A 2 17.07 0.04 24.28
C GLU A 2 15.86 0.60 23.54
N PHE A 3 14.89 -0.23 23.14
CA PHE A 3 13.63 0.22 22.55
C PHE A 3 12.49 0.18 23.56
N ARG A 4 11.65 1.20 23.58
CA ARG A 4 10.48 1.32 24.47
C ARG A 4 9.25 1.73 23.66
N ASN A 5 8.22 0.89 23.67
CA ASN A 5 6.91 1.30 23.20
C ASN A 5 6.17 2.02 24.34
N LEU A 6 5.93 3.33 24.20
CA LEU A 6 5.16 4.14 25.16
C LEU A 6 3.79 4.54 24.58
N THR A 7 3.28 3.77 23.63
CA THR A 7 1.99 3.96 22.98
C THR A 7 1.07 2.78 23.31
N PRO A 8 -0.26 2.94 23.18
CA PRO A 8 -1.16 1.80 23.23
C PRO A 8 -1.12 0.95 21.95
N PHE A 9 -0.41 1.36 20.90
CA PHE A 9 -0.41 0.69 19.60
C PHE A 9 0.64 -0.40 19.49
N ASP A 10 0.48 -1.27 18.51
CA ASP A 10 1.51 -2.24 18.19
C ASP A 10 2.67 -1.56 17.46
N VAL A 11 3.87 -1.74 18.02
CA VAL A 11 5.11 -1.12 17.54
C VAL A 11 6.25 -2.10 17.67
N MET A 12 6.96 -2.30 16.56
CA MET A 12 8.11 -3.17 16.50
C MET A 12 9.35 -2.38 16.08
N CYS A 13 10.47 -2.68 16.75
CA CYS A 13 11.81 -2.30 16.30
C CYS A 13 12.52 -3.58 15.84
N PHE A 14 12.81 -3.69 14.54
CA PHE A 14 13.49 -4.85 13.95
C PHE A 14 14.73 -4.40 13.17
N SER A 15 15.62 -5.33 12.86
CA SER A 15 16.79 -5.07 12.03
C SER A 15 16.51 -5.42 10.58
N ALA A 16 16.95 -4.58 9.65
CA ALA A 16 16.92 -4.89 8.23
C ALA A 16 18.23 -4.48 7.56
N LEU A 17 18.72 -5.33 6.65
CA LEU A 17 19.89 -5.03 5.84
C LEU A 17 19.57 -3.89 4.85
N ALA A 18 20.48 -2.92 4.77
CA ALA A 18 20.48 -1.89 3.75
C ALA A 18 21.53 -2.20 2.66
N LEU A 19 21.53 -1.40 1.58
CA LEU A 19 22.48 -1.52 0.46
C LEU A 19 23.94 -1.27 0.87
N ASP A 20 24.18 -0.62 2.01
CA ASP A 20 25.51 -0.44 2.59
C ASP A 20 26.04 -1.71 3.29
N GLY A 21 25.28 -2.80 3.26
CA GLY A 21 25.61 -4.07 3.92
C GLY A 21 25.51 -4.00 5.45
N GLN A 22 25.03 -2.89 6.00
CA GLN A 22 24.80 -2.73 7.43
C GLN A 22 23.36 -3.01 7.77
N ASP A 23 23.16 -3.55 8.96
CA ASP A 23 21.86 -3.58 9.61
C ASP A 23 21.40 -2.16 9.94
N HIS A 24 20.13 -1.85 9.72
CA HIS A 24 19.50 -0.59 10.13
C HIS A 24 18.30 -0.91 11.02
N PRO A 25 18.18 -0.30 12.22
CA PRO A 25 16.99 -0.40 13.03
C PRO A 25 15.82 0.29 12.35
N VAL A 26 14.78 -0.50 12.09
CA VAL A 26 13.53 -0.07 11.50
C VAL A 26 12.44 -0.14 12.56
N ILE A 27 11.70 0.96 12.68
CA ILE A 27 10.58 1.06 13.61
C ILE A 27 9.32 1.18 12.79
N ALA A 28 8.40 0.24 12.99
CA ALA A 28 7.08 0.23 12.41
C ALA A 28 6.04 0.35 13.52
N MET A 29 5.11 1.30 13.37
CA MET A 29 3.97 1.52 14.26
C MET A 29 2.71 1.42 13.43
N LYS A 30 1.71 0.67 13.89
CA LYS A 30 0.42 0.58 13.21
C LYS A 30 -0.70 1.18 14.03
N VAL A 31 -1.45 2.09 13.41
CA VAL A 31 -2.54 2.81 14.06
C VAL A 31 -3.82 2.55 13.29
N GLY A 32 -4.82 2.04 13.99
CA GLY A 32 -6.16 1.80 13.45
C GLY A 32 -7.12 2.93 13.77
N TYR A 33 -8.07 3.15 12.87
CA TYR A 33 -9.19 4.06 13.02
C TYR A 33 -10.48 3.36 12.60
N ARG A 34 -11.51 3.48 13.43
CA ARG A 34 -12.89 3.17 13.04
C ARG A 34 -13.45 4.35 12.27
N LEU A 35 -14.10 4.07 11.16
CA LEU A 35 -14.75 5.09 10.33
C LEU A 35 -16.24 5.14 10.67
N GLU A 36 -16.63 6.15 11.45
CA GLU A 36 -17.99 6.29 11.95
C GLU A 36 -18.78 7.32 11.14
N PRO A 37 -19.98 6.98 10.62
CA PRO A 37 -20.86 7.95 9.99
C PRO A 37 -21.24 9.09 10.94
N LEU A 38 -21.20 10.32 10.44
CA LEU A 38 -21.68 11.49 11.17
C LEU A 38 -23.21 11.58 11.06
N GLU A 39 -23.88 11.65 12.21
CA GLU A 39 -25.33 11.77 12.28
C GLU A 39 -25.83 13.00 11.52
N GLY A 40 -26.85 12.82 10.69
CA GLY A 40 -27.44 13.88 9.86
C GLY A 40 -26.56 14.35 8.68
N CYS A 41 -25.39 13.77 8.46
CA CYS A 41 -24.47 14.13 7.39
C CYS A 41 -24.12 12.90 6.51
N PRO A 42 -25.00 12.48 5.59
CA PRO A 42 -24.74 11.36 4.69
C PRO A 42 -23.39 11.50 3.97
N GLY A 43 -22.66 10.39 3.86
CA GLY A 43 -21.32 10.38 3.24
C GLY A 43 -20.22 11.09 4.05
N LYS A 44 -20.47 11.66 5.23
CA LYS A 44 -19.42 12.21 6.08
C LYS A 44 -19.06 11.23 7.20
N LEU A 45 -17.78 10.96 7.35
CA LEU A 45 -17.25 10.05 8.36
C LEU A 45 -16.31 10.78 9.32
N ARG A 46 -16.27 10.28 10.55
CA ARG A 46 -15.27 10.61 11.56
C ARG A 46 -14.31 9.43 11.72
N ALA A 47 -13.02 9.69 11.71
CA ALA A 47 -12.00 8.72 12.09
C ALA A 47 -11.82 8.74 13.62
N VAL A 48 -12.20 7.64 14.27
CA VAL A 48 -12.01 7.44 15.71
C VAL A 48 -10.87 6.45 15.91
N VAL A 49 -9.82 6.86 16.63
CA VAL A 49 -8.64 6.01 16.87
C VAL A 49 -9.03 4.77 17.66
N ILE A 50 -8.41 3.63 17.35
CA ILE A 50 -8.61 2.35 18.03
C ILE A 50 -7.41 2.13 18.97
N ASP A 51 -7.52 2.60 20.21
CA ASP A 51 -6.47 2.54 21.24
C ASP A 51 -6.78 1.59 22.42
N GLU A 52 -8.02 1.09 22.53
CA GLU A 52 -8.39 0.04 23.50
C GLU A 52 -7.98 -1.36 23.01
N GLU A 53 -8.34 -1.70 21.77
CA GLU A 53 -7.98 -2.96 21.10
C GLU A 53 -7.16 -2.64 19.83
N PRO A 54 -5.88 -2.26 19.98
CA PRO A 54 -5.06 -1.75 18.89
C PRO A 54 -4.90 -2.76 17.75
N VAL A 55 -4.96 -2.26 16.52
CA VAL A 55 -4.66 -3.06 15.32
C VAL A 55 -3.20 -3.51 15.37
N GLN A 56 -2.97 -4.81 15.19
CA GLN A 56 -1.64 -5.43 15.25
C GLN A 56 -0.88 -5.28 13.94
N LEU A 57 0.45 -5.17 14.02
CA LEU A 57 1.34 -5.25 12.87
C LEU A 57 1.11 -6.58 12.14
N CYS A 58 0.99 -6.50 10.83
CA CYS A 58 0.88 -7.67 9.97
C CYS A 58 2.27 -8.30 9.85
N MET A 59 2.46 -9.48 10.43
CA MET A 59 3.78 -10.13 10.47
C MET A 59 4.11 -10.87 9.17
N ALA A 60 3.09 -11.34 8.45
CA ALA A 60 3.23 -12.07 7.19
C ALA A 60 2.03 -11.74 6.29
N ASP A 61 2.21 -11.84 4.97
CA ASP A 61 1.15 -11.55 4.00
C ASP A 61 -0.10 -12.41 4.27
N ILE A 62 -1.26 -11.75 4.28
CA ILE A 62 -2.59 -12.36 4.47
C ILE A 62 -3.30 -12.37 3.13
N TYR A 63 -3.89 -13.49 2.78
CA TYR A 63 -4.57 -13.73 1.49
C TYR A 63 -6.05 -14.02 1.71
N TYR A 64 -6.88 -13.78 0.69
CA TYR A 64 -8.31 -14.11 0.76
C TYR A 64 -8.58 -15.63 0.80
N ALA A 65 -7.66 -16.41 0.24
CA ALA A 65 -7.67 -17.86 0.23
C ALA A 65 -6.20 -18.38 0.19
N GLU A 66 -5.92 -19.42 -0.59
CA GLU A 66 -4.57 -19.97 -0.70
C GLU A 66 -3.57 -18.97 -1.33
N ILE A 67 -2.32 -19.09 -0.88
CA ILE A 67 -1.20 -18.28 -1.35
C ILE A 67 -0.96 -18.56 -2.83
N GLY A 68 -0.78 -17.50 -3.63
CA GLY A 68 -0.51 -17.63 -5.07
C GLY A 68 -1.74 -17.92 -5.93
N SER A 69 -2.90 -18.22 -5.34
CA SER A 69 -4.17 -18.42 -6.06
C SER A 69 -5.24 -17.38 -5.70
N SER A 70 -4.95 -16.48 -4.77
CA SER A 70 -5.87 -15.41 -4.37
C SER A 70 -5.17 -14.08 -4.09
N SER A 71 -5.94 -13.00 -4.16
CA SER A 71 -5.45 -11.65 -3.86
C SER A 71 -4.92 -11.52 -2.42
N VAL A 72 -3.90 -10.69 -2.25
CA VAL A 72 -3.39 -10.26 -0.95
C VAL A 72 -4.39 -9.30 -0.31
N VAL A 73 -4.84 -9.62 0.90
CA VAL A 73 -5.69 -8.78 1.76
C VAL A 73 -4.87 -7.70 2.46
N GLU A 74 -3.67 -8.09 2.92
CA GLU A 74 -2.75 -7.24 3.66
C GLU A 74 -1.33 -7.81 3.53
N GLU A 75 -0.34 -6.96 3.25
CA GLU A 75 1.06 -7.35 3.25
C GLU A 75 1.69 -7.19 4.63
N SER A 76 2.79 -7.90 4.84
CA SER A 76 3.64 -7.73 6.02
C SER A 76 4.07 -6.26 6.18
N ASP A 77 3.94 -5.75 7.41
CA ASP A 77 4.41 -4.44 7.84
C ASP A 77 5.94 -4.43 8.10
N LEU A 78 6.65 -5.54 7.85
CA LEU A 78 8.09 -5.66 8.07
C LEU A 78 8.92 -5.31 6.84
N ALA A 79 8.49 -4.30 6.08
CA ALA A 79 9.30 -3.70 5.03
C ALA A 79 10.43 -2.85 5.65
N PRO A 80 11.68 -2.95 5.18
CA PRO A 80 12.79 -2.13 5.68
C PRO A 80 12.58 -0.64 5.44
N PHE A 81 12.13 -0.30 4.23
CA PHE A 81 11.93 1.07 3.78
C PHE A 81 10.98 1.08 2.58
N LYS A 82 10.08 2.06 2.54
CA LYS A 82 9.22 2.35 1.38
C LYS A 82 9.49 3.77 0.89
N PRO A 83 9.90 3.97 -0.38
CA PRO A 83 10.14 5.31 -0.93
C PRO A 83 8.86 6.16 -1.08
N ARG A 84 7.69 5.53 -1.08
CA ARG A 84 6.37 6.17 -1.27
C ARG A 84 5.34 5.63 -0.29
N CYS A 85 4.22 6.33 -0.15
CA CYS A 85 3.07 5.83 0.60
C CYS A 85 2.14 5.01 -0.29
N ASP A 86 1.87 3.78 0.11
CA ASP A 86 0.88 2.91 -0.53
C ASP A 86 -0.53 3.29 -0.09
N VAL A 87 -1.43 3.61 -1.04
CA VAL A 87 -2.87 3.72 -0.74
C VAL A 87 -3.58 2.47 -1.23
N ILE A 88 -3.98 1.61 -0.29
CA ILE A 88 -4.63 0.32 -0.54
C ILE A 88 -6.10 0.42 -0.14
N VAL A 89 -7.00 -0.03 -1.02
CA VAL A 89 -8.43 -0.16 -0.70
C VAL A 89 -8.85 -1.61 -0.86
N VAL A 90 -9.49 -2.15 0.17
CA VAL A 90 -10.12 -3.47 0.15
C VAL A 90 -11.62 -3.32 0.44
N GLY A 91 -12.40 -4.25 -0.09
CA GLY A 91 -13.86 -4.26 0.04
C GLY A 91 -14.52 -4.45 -1.32
N HIS A 92 -15.58 -3.68 -1.58
CA HIS A 92 -16.35 -3.77 -2.83
C HIS A 92 -16.55 -2.40 -3.48
N ALA A 93 -16.59 -2.40 -4.82
CA ALA A 93 -17.22 -1.33 -5.58
C ALA A 93 -18.72 -1.61 -5.67
N HIS A 94 -19.55 -0.63 -5.33
CA HIS A 94 -21.01 -0.74 -5.29
C HIS A 94 -21.64 -0.04 -6.49
N ALA A 95 -22.62 -0.68 -7.10
CA ALA A 95 -23.44 -0.05 -8.13
C ALA A 95 -24.23 1.15 -7.54
N PRO A 96 -24.48 2.21 -8.33
CA PRO A 96 -25.12 3.43 -7.85
C PRO A 96 -26.45 3.17 -7.13
N ALA A 97 -26.63 3.80 -5.96
CA ALA A 97 -27.80 3.63 -5.09
C ALA A 97 -28.11 2.17 -4.70
N GLY A 98 -27.16 1.24 -4.86
CA GLY A 98 -27.34 -0.19 -4.59
C GLY A 98 -28.22 -0.92 -5.62
N GLN A 99 -28.57 -0.28 -6.73
CA GLN A 99 -29.39 -0.89 -7.78
C GLN A 99 -28.53 -1.72 -8.74
N PRO A 100 -28.98 -2.90 -9.20
CA PRO A 100 -28.23 -3.68 -10.18
C PRO A 100 -27.89 -2.85 -11.42
N ALA A 101 -26.61 -2.76 -11.74
CA ALA A 101 -26.11 -2.04 -12.90
C ALA A 101 -25.13 -2.93 -13.68
N THR A 102 -25.02 -2.69 -14.98
CA THR A 102 -24.10 -3.41 -15.87
C THR A 102 -22.71 -2.79 -15.89
N SER A 103 -22.60 -1.48 -15.63
CA SER A 103 -21.33 -0.77 -15.46
C SER A 103 -21.48 0.50 -14.61
N TRP A 104 -20.43 0.86 -13.89
CA TRP A 104 -20.31 2.11 -13.13
C TRP A 104 -18.84 2.46 -12.87
N GLU A 105 -18.60 3.61 -12.27
CA GLU A 105 -17.28 4.08 -11.86
C GLU A 105 -17.16 4.07 -10.34
N ALA A 106 -15.97 3.77 -9.83
CA ALA A 106 -15.64 3.95 -8.42
C ALA A 106 -14.25 4.57 -8.29
N SER A 107 -14.05 5.40 -7.26
CA SER A 107 -12.82 6.17 -7.12
C SER A 107 -12.38 6.37 -5.66
N VAL A 108 -11.07 6.58 -5.52
CA VAL A 108 -10.44 7.05 -4.30
C VAL A 108 -9.65 8.32 -4.60
N ARG A 109 -9.80 9.31 -3.73
CA ARG A 109 -9.04 10.55 -3.77
C ARG A 109 -8.42 10.82 -2.42
N VAL A 110 -7.12 11.06 -2.39
CA VAL A 110 -6.37 11.46 -1.19
C VAL A 110 -5.88 12.88 -1.40
N THR A 111 -6.27 13.77 -0.50
CA THR A 111 -5.86 15.18 -0.51
C THR A 111 -5.11 15.48 0.77
N SER A 112 -3.90 16.01 0.65
CA SER A 112 -3.09 16.45 1.78
C SER A 112 -3.01 17.98 1.79
N THR A 113 -2.37 18.56 2.80
CA THR A 113 -2.19 20.00 2.93
C THR A 113 -0.71 20.37 2.83
N ARG A 114 -0.42 21.53 2.23
CA ARG A 114 0.91 22.15 2.33
C ARG A 114 0.81 23.65 2.56
N PRO A 115 1.78 24.27 3.26
CA PRO A 115 1.84 25.72 3.34
C PRO A 115 2.13 26.32 1.96
N LYS A 116 1.49 27.44 1.61
CA LYS A 116 1.78 28.20 0.38
C LYS A 116 3.25 28.60 0.28
N GLN A 117 3.82 29.04 1.41
CA GLN A 117 5.24 29.35 1.56
C GLN A 117 5.72 28.76 2.88
N VAL A 118 6.78 27.95 2.86
CA VAL A 118 7.36 27.42 4.10
C VAL A 118 8.12 28.54 4.81
N ILE A 119 7.64 28.92 5.99
CA ILE A 119 8.40 29.77 6.92
C ILE A 119 9.21 28.82 7.82
N PRO A 120 10.55 28.80 7.76
CA PRO A 120 11.35 27.91 8.58
C PRO A 120 11.25 28.29 10.06
N ASP A 121 11.33 27.30 10.95
CA ASP A 121 11.45 27.55 12.38
C ASP A 121 12.68 28.46 12.62
N PRO A 122 12.57 29.49 13.47
CA PRO A 122 13.70 30.37 13.79
C PRO A 122 14.82 29.53 14.41
N PRO A 123 16.11 29.82 14.09
CA PRO A 123 17.21 29.14 14.75
C PRO A 123 17.25 29.52 16.24
N PRO A 124 17.74 28.63 17.12
CA PRO A 124 17.96 29.00 18.51
C PRO A 124 18.93 30.19 18.61
N PRO A 125 18.80 31.05 19.63
CA PRO A 125 19.70 32.19 19.82
C PRO A 125 21.17 31.74 19.85
N LYS A 126 22.01 32.40 19.06
CA LYS A 126 23.45 32.09 19.02
C LYS A 126 24.09 32.37 20.38
N ARG A 127 24.85 31.41 20.89
CA ARG A 127 25.58 31.51 22.17
C ARG A 127 27.01 31.02 22.01
N ALA A 128 27.87 31.49 22.93
CA ALA A 128 29.18 30.90 23.11
C ALA A 128 29.05 29.43 23.58
N PRO A 129 30.05 28.58 23.32
CA PRO A 129 30.05 27.21 23.84
C PRO A 129 29.80 27.17 25.35
N ASN A 130 29.00 26.21 25.81
CA ASN A 130 28.64 25.99 27.22
C ASN A 130 27.79 27.08 27.90
N VAL A 131 27.23 28.03 27.15
CA VAL A 131 26.24 28.99 27.66
C VAL A 131 24.84 28.51 27.27
N TYR A 132 24.05 28.11 28.27
CA TYR A 132 22.66 27.68 28.09
C TYR A 132 21.69 28.87 28.06
N LEU A 133 20.57 28.73 27.36
CA LEU A 133 19.47 29.69 27.41
C LEU A 133 18.91 29.77 28.83
N THR A 134 18.54 30.97 29.27
CA THR A 134 17.70 31.11 30.47
C THR A 134 16.32 30.51 30.20
N ALA A 135 15.55 30.24 31.26
CA ALA A 135 14.18 29.75 31.11
C ALA A 135 13.31 30.71 30.27
N ASP A 136 13.44 32.01 30.51
CA ASP A 136 12.69 33.05 29.80
C ASP A 136 13.08 33.13 28.32
N GLU A 137 14.37 33.05 28.01
CA GLU A 137 14.86 33.05 26.63
C GLU A 137 14.41 31.82 25.86
N LEU A 138 14.42 30.65 26.51
CA LEU A 138 13.91 29.43 25.92
C LEU A 138 12.40 29.53 25.67
N GLN A 139 11.64 30.08 26.61
CA GLN A 139 10.20 30.27 26.47
C GLN A 139 9.86 31.27 25.35
N ALA A 140 10.59 32.38 25.25
CA ALA A 140 10.43 33.35 24.18
C ALA A 140 10.72 32.72 22.81
N HIS A 141 11.83 31.98 22.69
CA HIS A 141 12.16 31.27 21.47
C HIS A 141 11.10 30.21 21.09
N GLN A 142 10.58 29.47 22.07
CA GLN A 142 9.48 28.52 21.84
C GLN A 142 8.21 29.22 21.34
N ALA A 143 7.88 30.40 21.88
CA ALA A 143 6.74 31.17 21.41
C ALA A 143 6.91 31.64 19.95
N GLU A 144 8.11 32.07 19.55
CA GLU A 144 8.42 32.42 18.16
C GLU A 144 8.26 31.22 17.21
N VAL A 145 8.78 30.04 17.61
CA VAL A 145 8.61 28.79 16.85
C VAL A 145 7.14 28.44 16.70
N LEU A 146 6.35 28.53 17.78
CA LEU A 146 4.92 28.24 17.74
C LEU A 146 4.15 29.21 16.82
N GLU A 147 4.49 30.51 16.87
CA GLU A 147 3.89 31.52 16.00
C GLU A 147 4.20 31.27 14.51
N VAL A 148 5.45 30.91 14.18
CA VAL A 148 5.82 30.53 12.81
C VAL A 148 5.03 29.30 12.34
N ARG A 149 4.92 28.28 13.18
CA ARG A 149 4.15 27.07 12.87
C ARG A 149 2.65 27.37 12.71
N ARG A 150 2.10 28.26 13.53
CA ARG A 150 0.72 28.74 13.41
C ARG A 150 0.50 29.44 12.07
N ARG A 151 1.38 30.36 11.67
CA ARG A 151 1.30 31.04 10.36
C ARG A 151 1.38 30.06 9.20
N ASN A 152 2.27 29.08 9.27
CA ASN A 152 2.34 28.00 8.27
C ASN A 152 1.01 27.23 8.14
N ARG A 153 0.30 27.02 9.25
CA ARG A 153 -1.01 26.35 9.25
C ARG A 153 -2.13 27.20 8.68
N GLU A 154 -2.12 28.51 8.92
CA GLU A 154 -3.12 29.45 8.36
C GLU A 154 -3.04 29.58 6.84
N GLN A 155 -1.88 29.25 6.25
CA GLN A 155 -1.65 29.30 4.81
C GLN A 155 -1.64 27.91 4.15
N LEU A 156 -2.19 26.89 4.79
CA LEU A 156 -2.31 25.56 4.18
C LEU A 156 -3.21 25.60 2.95
N THR A 157 -2.76 24.93 1.90
CA THR A 157 -3.50 24.72 0.66
C THR A 157 -3.61 23.23 0.38
N PRO A 158 -4.76 22.77 -0.14
CA PRO A 158 -4.94 21.37 -0.49
C PRO A 158 -4.04 21.00 -1.69
N ILE A 159 -3.48 19.80 -1.65
CA ILE A 159 -2.87 19.13 -2.80
C ILE A 159 -3.48 17.75 -2.94
N VAL A 160 -3.94 17.44 -4.15
CA VAL A 160 -4.37 16.09 -4.50
C VAL A 160 -3.13 15.21 -4.65
N LEU A 161 -3.00 14.21 -3.78
CA LEU A 161 -1.94 13.21 -3.83
C LEU A 161 -2.33 12.00 -4.68
N LEU A 162 -3.61 11.62 -4.62
CA LEU A 162 -4.20 10.54 -5.40
C LEU A 162 -5.56 10.98 -5.93
N ASP A 163 -5.86 10.64 -7.17
CA ASP A 163 -7.20 10.72 -7.76
C ASP A 163 -7.34 9.59 -8.78
N LYS A 164 -7.80 8.43 -8.32
CA LYS A 164 -7.89 7.22 -9.13
C LYS A 164 -9.34 6.80 -9.29
N THR A 165 -9.79 6.72 -10.53
CA THR A 165 -11.11 6.22 -10.91
C THR A 165 -10.94 5.00 -11.82
N LEU A 166 -11.67 3.93 -11.52
CA LEU A 166 -11.73 2.71 -12.32
C LEU A 166 -13.16 2.45 -12.78
N ARG A 167 -13.29 1.75 -13.91
CA ARG A 167 -14.56 1.21 -14.38
C ARG A 167 -14.78 -0.16 -13.79
N PHE A 168 -16.01 -0.39 -13.35
CA PHE A 168 -16.52 -1.68 -12.94
C PHE A 168 -17.62 -2.12 -13.90
N THR A 169 -17.69 -3.42 -14.18
CA THR A 169 -18.79 -4.06 -14.89
C THR A 169 -19.28 -5.25 -14.10
N GLY A 170 -20.51 -5.69 -14.33
CA GLY A 170 -20.91 -7.01 -13.87
C GLY A 170 -20.25 -8.14 -14.68
N PRO A 171 -20.56 -9.40 -14.33
CA PRO A 171 -19.95 -10.56 -14.96
C PRO A 171 -20.12 -10.57 -16.48
N ARG A 172 -19.04 -10.91 -17.18
CA ARG A 172 -19.01 -11.07 -18.64
C ARG A 172 -17.99 -12.14 -19.02
N LYS A 173 -18.14 -12.69 -20.23
CA LYS A 173 -17.34 -13.81 -20.72
C LYS A 173 -16.87 -13.56 -22.14
N PHE A 174 -15.69 -14.06 -22.45
CA PHE A 174 -15.29 -14.30 -23.82
C PHE A 174 -15.93 -15.62 -24.28
N HIS A 175 -16.64 -15.60 -25.39
CA HIS A 175 -17.21 -16.77 -26.04
C HIS A 175 -16.50 -17.04 -27.36
N HIS A 176 -16.16 -18.30 -27.60
CA HIS A 176 -15.56 -18.72 -28.85
C HIS A 176 -16.65 -19.25 -29.79
N ASN A 177 -16.86 -18.56 -30.91
CA ASN A 177 -17.79 -18.96 -31.96
C ASN A 177 -17.06 -19.16 -33.30
N PHE A 178 -17.80 -19.36 -34.40
CA PHE A 178 -17.21 -19.58 -35.72
C PHE A 178 -16.32 -18.42 -36.22
N PHE A 179 -16.55 -17.21 -35.73
CA PHE A 179 -15.78 -16.00 -36.08
C PHE A 179 -14.68 -15.67 -35.05
N GLY A 180 -14.47 -16.53 -34.04
CA GLY A 180 -13.45 -16.35 -33.00
C GLY A 180 -14.02 -15.90 -31.66
N TRP A 181 -13.17 -15.27 -30.85
CA TRP A 181 -13.51 -14.82 -29.49
C TRP A 181 -14.27 -13.50 -29.51
N HIS A 182 -15.42 -13.46 -28.83
CA HIS A 182 -16.27 -12.28 -28.69
C HIS A 182 -16.62 -12.08 -27.21
N LEU A 183 -16.65 -10.83 -26.76
CA LEU A 183 -17.04 -10.47 -25.41
C LEU A 183 -18.57 -10.40 -25.29
N SER A 184 -19.15 -10.98 -24.24
CA SER A 184 -20.57 -10.83 -23.91
C SER A 184 -20.86 -9.46 -23.32
N ASP A 185 -22.11 -9.03 -23.42
CA ASP A 185 -22.59 -7.90 -22.60
C ASP A 185 -22.44 -8.23 -21.10
N PRO A 186 -22.14 -7.23 -20.26
CA PRO A 186 -22.07 -7.42 -18.81
C PRO A 186 -23.44 -7.63 -18.19
N GLU A 187 -23.55 -8.63 -17.33
CA GLU A 187 -24.75 -8.93 -16.56
C GLU A 187 -24.96 -7.89 -15.43
N PRO A 188 -26.20 -7.50 -15.08
CA PRO A 188 -26.43 -6.59 -13.96
C PRO A 188 -25.99 -7.18 -12.61
N VAL A 189 -25.23 -6.41 -11.83
CA VAL A 189 -24.83 -6.78 -10.46
C VAL A 189 -24.86 -5.56 -9.55
N THR A 190 -24.96 -5.77 -8.24
CA THR A 190 -24.99 -4.68 -7.25
C THR A 190 -23.63 -4.30 -6.70
N ARG A 191 -22.61 -5.17 -6.83
CA ARG A 191 -21.26 -4.91 -6.37
C ARG A 191 -20.22 -5.86 -6.99
N VAL A 192 -18.97 -5.41 -7.06
CA VAL A 192 -17.80 -6.19 -7.52
C VAL A 192 -16.71 -6.14 -6.44
N PRO A 193 -16.15 -7.28 -6.01
CA PRO A 193 -15.03 -7.30 -5.07
C PRO A 193 -13.79 -6.59 -5.64
N LEU A 194 -13.07 -5.83 -4.81
CA LEU A 194 -11.83 -5.15 -5.18
C LEU A 194 -10.64 -6.12 -5.20
N ARG A 195 -10.67 -7.08 -6.13
CA ARG A 195 -9.80 -8.25 -6.19
C ARG A 195 -9.17 -8.41 -7.57
N TRP A 196 -7.89 -8.79 -7.61
CA TRP A 196 -7.13 -8.96 -8.86
C TRP A 196 -7.63 -10.10 -9.74
N GLU A 197 -8.34 -11.07 -9.16
CA GLU A 197 -9.07 -12.13 -9.87
C GLU A 197 -10.09 -11.56 -10.87
N HIS A 198 -10.58 -10.34 -10.62
CA HIS A 198 -11.54 -9.65 -11.46
C HIS A 198 -10.89 -8.64 -12.41
N ALA A 199 -9.57 -8.53 -12.43
CA ALA A 199 -8.82 -7.65 -13.34
C ALA A 199 -8.23 -8.42 -14.53
N PHE A 200 -7.65 -7.68 -15.49
CA PHE A 200 -6.88 -8.29 -16.58
C PHE A 200 -5.80 -9.23 -16.05
N GLY A 201 -5.62 -10.40 -16.67
CA GLY A 201 -4.56 -11.33 -16.35
C GLY A 201 -4.99 -12.78 -16.49
N GLY A 202 -4.42 -13.63 -15.65
CA GLY A 202 -4.81 -15.03 -15.49
C GLY A 202 -3.70 -16.02 -15.78
N ALA A 203 -4.08 -17.30 -15.82
CA ALA A 203 -3.17 -18.41 -15.97
C ALA A 203 -3.64 -19.36 -17.08
N SER A 204 -2.68 -20.03 -17.71
CA SER A 204 -2.87 -21.10 -18.68
C SER A 204 -2.14 -22.34 -18.17
N GLN A 205 -2.87 -23.17 -17.45
CA GLN A 205 -2.36 -24.39 -16.83
C GLN A 205 -3.07 -25.62 -17.41
N PHE A 206 -2.29 -26.62 -17.84
CA PHE A 206 -2.77 -27.95 -18.21
C PHE A 206 -1.99 -28.99 -17.45
N ALA A 207 -2.67 -29.72 -16.58
CA ALA A 207 -2.09 -30.89 -15.93
C ALA A 207 -1.71 -31.96 -16.98
N ASN A 208 -0.63 -32.67 -16.72
CA ASN A 208 -0.19 -33.78 -17.54
C ASN A 208 -0.84 -35.08 -17.05
N PRO A 209 -1.70 -35.74 -17.86
CA PRO A 209 -2.34 -36.99 -17.46
C PRO A 209 -1.37 -38.13 -17.17
N LYS A 210 -0.12 -38.04 -17.62
CA LYS A 210 0.94 -39.03 -17.36
C LYS A 210 1.68 -38.78 -16.06
N TYR A 211 1.50 -37.62 -15.43
CA TYR A 211 2.13 -37.30 -14.16
C TYR A 211 1.66 -38.28 -13.08
N GLY A 212 2.60 -38.74 -12.24
CA GLY A 212 2.36 -39.81 -11.25
C GLY A 212 2.35 -41.24 -11.81
N HIS A 213 2.19 -41.42 -13.12
CA HIS A 213 2.33 -42.72 -13.80
C HIS A 213 3.70 -42.92 -14.46
N ASN A 214 4.37 -41.82 -14.81
CA ASN A 214 5.72 -41.80 -15.35
C ASN A 214 6.60 -40.87 -14.50
N PRO A 215 7.69 -41.35 -13.88
CA PRO A 215 8.61 -40.52 -13.09
C PRO A 215 9.23 -39.35 -13.86
N ASP A 216 9.40 -39.49 -15.18
CA ASP A 216 10.04 -38.49 -16.03
C ASP A 216 9.03 -37.50 -16.66
N ALA A 217 7.72 -37.69 -16.43
CA ALA A 217 6.71 -36.80 -16.97
C ALA A 217 6.60 -35.52 -16.12
N PRO A 218 6.62 -34.31 -16.73
CA PRO A 218 6.41 -33.08 -15.99
C PRO A 218 4.97 -33.04 -15.45
N GLU A 219 4.75 -32.37 -14.33
CA GLU A 219 3.43 -32.19 -13.71
C GLU A 219 2.42 -31.51 -14.65
N PHE A 220 2.89 -30.54 -15.42
CA PHE A 220 2.08 -29.76 -16.35
C PHE A 220 2.58 -29.89 -17.79
N LEU A 221 1.65 -29.99 -18.75
CA LEU A 221 1.92 -29.82 -20.18
C LEU A 221 2.07 -28.33 -20.56
N LEU A 222 1.44 -27.46 -19.78
CA LEU A 222 1.53 -26.02 -19.87
C LEU A 222 1.35 -25.45 -18.46
N ASN A 223 2.24 -24.59 -18.01
CA ASN A 223 2.11 -23.88 -16.74
C ASN A 223 2.61 -22.45 -16.93
N GLU A 224 1.77 -21.63 -17.55
CA GLU A 224 2.10 -20.26 -17.91
C GLU A 224 1.14 -19.31 -17.23
N VAL A 225 1.60 -18.11 -16.88
CA VAL A 225 0.79 -17.08 -16.22
C VAL A 225 1.02 -15.72 -16.85
N CYS A 226 0.00 -14.87 -16.87
CA CYS A 226 0.18 -13.47 -17.19
C CYS A 226 1.08 -12.82 -16.14
N PHE A 227 2.30 -12.41 -16.51
CA PHE A 227 3.29 -11.91 -15.56
C PHE A 227 2.85 -10.64 -14.82
N SER A 228 1.96 -9.84 -15.42
CA SER A 228 1.41 -8.63 -14.78
C SER A 228 0.41 -8.92 -13.67
N ASN A 229 -0.35 -10.02 -13.80
CA ASN A 229 -1.36 -10.47 -12.84
C ASN A 229 -1.74 -11.94 -13.12
N PRO A 230 -1.10 -12.91 -12.45
CA PRO A 230 -1.41 -14.33 -12.61
C PRO A 230 -2.83 -14.74 -12.20
N LEU A 231 -3.49 -13.94 -11.36
CA LEU A 231 -4.78 -14.28 -10.75
C LEU A 231 -5.98 -13.91 -11.62
N GLY A 232 -5.80 -12.93 -12.51
CA GLY A 232 -6.88 -12.29 -13.25
C GLY A 232 -7.54 -13.16 -14.32
N CYS A 233 -8.17 -12.49 -15.27
CA CYS A 233 -8.77 -13.13 -16.43
C CYS A 233 -8.60 -12.29 -17.71
N GLY A 234 -8.91 -12.87 -18.87
CA GLY A 234 -8.75 -12.22 -20.17
C GLY A 234 -7.37 -12.31 -20.81
N TRP A 235 -6.44 -13.07 -20.22
CA TRP A 235 -5.18 -13.50 -20.84
C TRP A 235 -5.18 -15.02 -21.07
N LEU A 236 -4.66 -15.47 -22.21
CA LEU A 236 -4.51 -16.87 -22.56
C LEU A 236 -3.17 -17.12 -23.28
N GLU A 237 -2.45 -18.17 -22.89
CA GLU A 237 -1.28 -18.61 -23.64
C GLU A 237 -1.72 -19.39 -24.89
N TYR A 238 -1.09 -19.10 -26.02
CA TYR A 238 -1.49 -19.60 -27.34
C TYR A 238 -1.63 -21.12 -27.45
N ARG A 239 -0.80 -21.89 -26.75
CA ARG A 239 -0.82 -23.37 -26.74
C ARG A 239 -2.03 -23.92 -25.99
N HIS A 240 -2.68 -23.12 -25.13
CA HIS A 240 -3.81 -23.55 -24.30
C HIS A 240 -4.93 -24.16 -25.13
N GLU A 241 -5.36 -23.45 -26.19
CA GLU A 241 -6.49 -23.88 -27.03
C GLU A 241 -6.21 -25.22 -27.74
N LYS A 242 -4.97 -25.40 -28.21
CA LYS A 242 -4.53 -26.64 -28.86
C LYS A 242 -4.55 -27.81 -27.88
N LEU A 243 -3.96 -27.64 -26.69
CA LEU A 243 -3.91 -28.68 -25.67
C LEU A 243 -5.31 -29.04 -25.16
N HIS A 244 -6.20 -28.06 -25.01
CA HIS A 244 -7.59 -28.29 -24.69
C HIS A 244 -8.25 -29.24 -25.70
N TYR A 245 -8.15 -28.91 -26.99
CA TYR A 245 -8.74 -29.71 -28.06
C TYR A 245 -8.17 -31.13 -28.13
N GLU A 246 -6.86 -31.28 -27.97
CA GLU A 246 -6.18 -32.58 -27.99
C GLU A 246 -6.63 -33.49 -26.83
N GLN A 247 -7.04 -32.93 -25.69
CA GLN A 247 -7.50 -33.70 -24.53
C GLN A 247 -9.02 -33.93 -24.50
N SER A 248 -9.83 -32.92 -24.84
CA SER A 248 -11.29 -33.00 -24.72
C SER A 248 -11.98 -33.44 -26.01
N GLY A 249 -11.34 -33.24 -27.17
CA GLY A 249 -11.99 -33.36 -28.48
C GLY A 249 -12.85 -32.16 -28.87
N ASP A 250 -13.03 -31.20 -27.96
CA ASP A 250 -13.88 -30.02 -28.12
C ASP A 250 -13.06 -28.72 -28.14
N LYS A 251 -13.61 -27.67 -28.75
CA LYS A 251 -13.01 -26.33 -28.68
C LYS A 251 -13.34 -25.68 -27.33
N LEU A 252 -12.40 -24.91 -26.82
CA LEU A 252 -12.62 -24.10 -25.61
C LEU A 252 -13.76 -23.11 -25.85
N ALA A 253 -14.89 -23.30 -25.17
CA ALA A 253 -16.14 -22.60 -25.51
C ALA A 253 -16.23 -21.19 -24.90
N SER A 254 -15.74 -21.01 -23.67
CA SER A 254 -15.83 -19.71 -22.98
C SER A 254 -14.75 -19.52 -21.92
N LEU A 255 -14.39 -18.27 -21.66
CA LEU A 255 -13.52 -17.84 -20.57
C LEU A 255 -14.11 -16.62 -19.85
N PRO A 256 -13.86 -16.43 -18.55
CA PRO A 256 -14.26 -15.21 -17.86
C PRO A 256 -13.53 -13.99 -18.44
N ALA A 257 -14.21 -12.84 -18.44
CA ALA A 257 -13.63 -11.55 -18.80
C ALA A 257 -13.53 -10.64 -17.57
N PRO A 258 -12.54 -9.72 -17.52
CA PRO A 258 -12.35 -8.81 -16.39
C PRO A 258 -13.59 -7.99 -16.08
N GLN A 259 -13.78 -7.65 -14.81
CA GLN A 259 -14.81 -6.73 -14.32
C GLN A 259 -14.23 -5.40 -13.83
N ILE A 260 -12.90 -5.30 -13.64
CA ILE A 260 -12.20 -4.10 -13.19
C ILE A 260 -11.25 -3.62 -14.28
N GLU A 261 -11.42 -2.38 -14.73
CA GLU A 261 -10.69 -1.83 -15.87
C GLU A 261 -10.31 -0.36 -15.66
N HIS A 262 -9.29 0.08 -16.39
CA HIS A 262 -9.02 1.50 -16.55
C HIS A 262 -10.07 2.14 -17.47
N LEU A 263 -10.45 3.39 -17.19
CA LEU A 263 -11.46 4.12 -17.98
C LEU A 263 -11.04 4.34 -19.44
N ASP A 264 -9.74 4.56 -19.67
CA ASP A 264 -9.12 4.90 -20.94
C ASP A 264 -8.62 3.67 -21.73
N ALA A 265 -8.68 2.48 -21.12
CA ALA A 265 -8.20 1.23 -21.72
C ALA A 265 -9.13 0.04 -21.37
N PRO A 266 -10.37 0.02 -21.89
CA PRO A 266 -11.29 -1.09 -21.70
C PRO A 266 -10.79 -2.38 -22.39
N ILE A 267 -11.11 -3.53 -21.83
CA ILE A 267 -10.68 -4.85 -22.28
C ILE A 267 -11.82 -5.48 -23.08
N GLU A 268 -11.76 -5.31 -24.39
CA GLU A 268 -12.81 -5.77 -25.31
C GLU A 268 -12.51 -7.14 -25.93
N ARG A 269 -11.27 -7.62 -25.82
CA ARG A 269 -10.78 -8.83 -26.50
C ARG A 269 -9.95 -9.69 -25.56
N LEU A 270 -10.07 -11.00 -25.73
CA LEU A 270 -9.18 -11.97 -25.09
C LEU A 270 -7.76 -11.77 -25.64
N LEU A 271 -6.79 -11.50 -24.77
CA LEU A 271 -5.39 -11.45 -25.18
C LEU A 271 -4.84 -12.86 -25.30
N ARG A 272 -4.46 -13.24 -26.52
CA ARG A 272 -3.75 -14.49 -26.79
C ARG A 272 -2.29 -14.16 -27.07
N SER A 273 -1.39 -14.69 -26.26
CA SER A 273 0.04 -14.41 -26.38
C SER A 273 0.87 -15.69 -26.37
N ARG A 274 2.08 -15.62 -26.91
CA ARG A 274 3.07 -16.70 -26.82
C ARG A 274 4.27 -16.15 -26.06
N HIS A 275 4.58 -16.79 -24.94
CA HIS A 275 5.79 -16.45 -24.21
C HIS A 275 7.04 -16.97 -24.94
N PRO A 276 8.21 -16.32 -24.74
CA PRO A 276 9.48 -16.88 -25.18
C PRO A 276 9.70 -18.29 -24.62
N ALA A 277 10.41 -19.13 -25.38
CA ALA A 277 10.78 -20.46 -24.91
C ALA A 277 11.99 -20.37 -23.97
N GLY A 278 11.98 -21.19 -22.92
CA GLY A 278 13.07 -21.27 -21.93
C GLY A 278 12.82 -20.43 -20.68
N PRO A 279 13.72 -20.52 -19.68
CA PRO A 279 13.60 -19.76 -18.45
C PRO A 279 13.78 -18.26 -18.70
N LEU A 280 12.98 -17.45 -18.00
CA LEU A 280 13.09 -16.00 -18.01
C LEU A 280 13.49 -15.50 -16.63
N ASN A 281 14.39 -14.54 -16.58
CA ASN A 281 14.67 -13.79 -15.36
C ASN A 281 13.61 -12.69 -15.15
N ALA A 282 13.63 -12.03 -14.00
CA ALA A 282 12.65 -11.02 -13.62
C ALA A 282 12.57 -9.85 -14.62
N ALA A 283 13.72 -9.40 -15.16
CA ALA A 283 13.78 -8.33 -16.14
C ALA A 283 13.11 -8.73 -17.47
N ALA A 284 13.40 -9.91 -17.99
CA ALA A 284 12.77 -10.42 -19.21
C ALA A 284 11.26 -10.66 -19.02
N MET A 285 10.82 -11.11 -17.84
CA MET A 285 9.40 -11.20 -17.51
C MET A 285 8.72 -9.82 -17.55
N ALA A 286 9.39 -8.77 -17.06
CA ALA A 286 8.89 -7.40 -17.12
C ALA A 286 8.78 -6.87 -18.56
N GLU A 287 9.73 -7.20 -19.43
CA GLU A 287 9.66 -6.87 -20.87
C GLU A 287 8.48 -7.55 -21.57
N VAL A 288 8.27 -8.84 -21.30
CA VAL A 288 7.10 -9.58 -21.82
C VAL A 288 5.81 -8.97 -21.28
N ALA A 289 5.74 -8.66 -19.98
CA ALA A 289 4.59 -8.03 -19.35
C ALA A 289 4.23 -6.68 -19.99
N ALA A 290 5.22 -5.86 -20.32
CA ALA A 290 5.03 -4.59 -21.00
C ALA A 290 4.45 -4.75 -22.43
N SER A 291 4.70 -5.89 -23.08
CA SER A 291 4.23 -6.17 -24.44
C SER A 291 2.76 -6.61 -24.53
N TYR A 292 2.09 -6.92 -23.40
CA TYR A 292 0.72 -7.42 -23.41
C TYR A 292 -0.30 -6.42 -23.98
N GLY A 293 -0.02 -5.12 -23.92
CA GLY A 293 -0.94 -4.07 -24.40
C GLY A 293 -2.20 -3.86 -23.55
N CYS A 294 -2.45 -4.73 -22.56
CA CYS A 294 -3.48 -4.59 -21.53
C CYS A 294 -2.82 -4.58 -20.15
N ARG A 295 -3.39 -3.82 -19.21
CA ARG A 295 -2.86 -3.63 -17.86
C ARG A 295 -3.91 -3.99 -16.81
N PRO A 296 -3.58 -4.75 -15.76
CA PRO A 296 -4.50 -5.01 -14.66
C PRO A 296 -4.81 -3.71 -13.91
N ALA A 297 -6.10 -3.49 -13.63
CA ALA A 297 -6.59 -2.40 -12.82
C ALA A 297 -7.13 -2.93 -11.49
N GLY A 298 -6.88 -2.23 -10.39
CA GLY A 298 -7.33 -2.61 -9.06
C GLY A 298 -6.95 -1.57 -8.02
N PHE A 299 -7.40 -1.76 -6.78
CA PHE A 299 -7.04 -0.91 -5.63
C PHE A 299 -6.23 -1.65 -4.54
N GLY A 300 -6.13 -2.98 -4.63
CA GLY A 300 -5.45 -3.85 -3.66
C GLY A 300 -3.93 -3.95 -3.89
N SER A 301 -3.24 -4.71 -3.04
CA SER A 301 -1.79 -4.92 -3.16
C SER A 301 -1.42 -5.80 -4.36
N VAL A 302 -0.43 -5.39 -5.14
CA VAL A 302 0.14 -6.17 -6.26
C VAL A 302 1.07 -7.24 -5.70
N GLY A 303 0.96 -8.50 -6.13
CA GLY A 303 1.80 -9.57 -5.60
C GLY A 303 3.30 -9.34 -5.83
N ARG A 304 4.14 -9.66 -4.83
CA ARG A 304 5.62 -9.52 -4.88
C ARG A 304 6.27 -10.28 -6.02
N ALA A 305 5.70 -11.43 -6.39
CA ALA A 305 6.21 -12.31 -7.44
C ALA A 305 5.74 -11.90 -8.85
N TRP A 306 5.00 -10.79 -8.99
CA TRP A 306 4.49 -10.36 -10.30
C TRP A 306 5.50 -9.43 -10.96
N ALA A 307 5.58 -9.44 -12.28
CA ALA A 307 6.54 -8.64 -13.04
C ALA A 307 6.62 -7.15 -12.65
N PRO A 308 5.53 -6.44 -12.30
CA PRO A 308 5.60 -5.05 -11.86
C PRO A 308 6.46 -4.81 -10.62
N ARG A 309 6.69 -5.83 -9.78
CA ARG A 309 7.51 -5.75 -8.57
C ARG A 309 8.73 -6.65 -8.62
N LEU A 310 8.62 -7.84 -9.21
CA LEU A 310 9.65 -8.87 -9.19
C LEU A 310 11.00 -8.36 -9.72
N ALA A 311 10.99 -7.54 -10.78
CA ALA A 311 12.22 -6.96 -11.33
C ALA A 311 12.91 -5.96 -10.38
N LEU A 312 12.19 -5.38 -9.43
CA LEU A 312 12.72 -4.44 -8.43
C LEU A 312 13.48 -5.17 -7.31
N ALA A 313 13.32 -6.49 -7.18
CA ALA A 313 14.05 -7.27 -6.19
C ALA A 313 15.56 -7.37 -6.48
N GLY A 314 16.01 -6.92 -7.65
CA GLY A 314 17.39 -7.03 -8.10
C GLY A 314 17.73 -8.41 -8.65
N THR A 315 19.00 -8.57 -9.03
CA THR A 315 19.51 -9.78 -9.70
C THR A 315 20.25 -10.68 -8.71
N TYR A 316 19.70 -11.89 -8.50
CA TYR A 316 20.28 -12.93 -7.63
C TYR A 316 20.93 -14.03 -8.49
N ASP A 317 22.09 -13.73 -9.07
CA ASP A 317 22.88 -14.65 -9.90
C ASP A 317 24.13 -15.18 -9.16
N GLU A 318 24.95 -15.98 -9.84
CA GLU A 318 26.20 -16.52 -9.29
C GLU A 318 27.15 -15.40 -8.82
N SER A 319 27.17 -14.26 -9.50
CA SER A 319 28.00 -13.11 -9.09
C SER A 319 27.52 -12.52 -7.77
N TRP A 320 26.20 -12.42 -7.55
CA TRP A 320 25.66 -12.04 -6.25
C TRP A 320 25.99 -13.06 -5.16
N GLU A 321 25.86 -14.36 -5.45
CA GLU A 321 26.17 -15.42 -4.49
C GLU A 321 27.64 -15.39 -4.06
N ASP A 322 28.56 -15.21 -5.01
CA ASP A 322 30.00 -15.19 -4.76
C ASP A 322 30.50 -13.91 -4.05
N ASN A 323 29.88 -12.76 -4.31
CA ASN A 323 30.45 -11.45 -3.95
C ASN A 323 29.59 -10.58 -3.01
N HIS A 324 28.28 -10.83 -2.93
CA HIS A 324 27.33 -9.97 -2.23
C HIS A 324 26.54 -10.67 -1.13
N TRP A 325 26.41 -12.00 -1.18
CA TRP A 325 25.77 -12.78 -0.12
C TRP A 325 26.37 -12.46 1.27
N PRO A 326 25.56 -12.26 2.33
CA PRO A 326 24.09 -12.34 2.42
C PRO A 326 23.34 -11.01 2.21
N GLY A 327 24.01 -10.00 1.64
CA GLY A 327 23.44 -8.67 1.38
C GLY A 327 22.45 -8.62 0.21
N LEU A 328 21.84 -7.45 0.03
CA LEU A 328 20.97 -7.18 -1.12
C LEU A 328 21.79 -7.08 -2.42
N PRO A 329 21.24 -7.47 -3.58
CA PRO A 329 21.83 -7.15 -4.88
C PRO A 329 22.06 -5.65 -5.05
N GLN A 330 23.11 -5.28 -5.78
CA GLN A 330 23.46 -3.87 -6.00
C GLN A 330 22.38 -3.11 -6.78
N ASP A 331 21.61 -3.81 -7.61
CA ASP A 331 20.50 -3.31 -8.40
C ASP A 331 19.13 -3.43 -7.70
N PHE A 332 19.10 -3.75 -6.40
CA PHE A 332 17.86 -3.77 -5.62
C PHE A 332 17.21 -2.38 -5.56
N ASP A 333 15.94 -2.29 -5.97
CA ASP A 333 15.14 -1.07 -5.88
C ASP A 333 14.13 -1.20 -4.73
N PHE A 334 14.20 -0.27 -3.76
CA PHE A 334 13.29 -0.25 -2.61
C PHE A 334 11.83 -0.01 -2.96
N GLY A 335 11.52 0.43 -4.19
CA GLY A 335 10.17 0.38 -4.75
C GLY A 335 9.57 -1.03 -4.75
N TYR A 336 10.38 -2.09 -4.67
CA TYR A 336 9.94 -3.47 -4.40
C TYR A 336 9.01 -3.57 -3.19
N TRP A 337 9.26 -2.79 -2.14
CA TRP A 337 8.48 -2.80 -0.90
C TRP A 337 7.16 -2.04 -0.97
N ASN A 338 6.97 -1.19 -1.99
CA ASN A 338 5.67 -0.59 -2.24
C ASN A 338 4.72 -1.65 -2.83
N GLY A 339 3.64 -1.94 -2.10
CA GLY A 339 2.66 -2.95 -2.47
C GLY A 339 1.52 -2.40 -3.34
N ALA A 340 1.27 -1.09 -3.32
CA ALA A 340 0.22 -0.50 -4.15
C ALA A 340 0.63 -0.51 -5.63
N PRO A 341 -0.32 -0.58 -6.58
CA PRO A 341 -0.06 -0.27 -7.98
C PRO A 341 0.62 1.10 -8.12
N VAL A 342 1.47 1.27 -9.13
CA VAL A 342 2.29 2.49 -9.31
C VAL A 342 1.45 3.78 -9.32
N ASP A 343 0.23 3.72 -9.87
CA ASP A 343 -0.72 4.85 -9.92
C ASP A 343 -1.41 5.15 -8.56
N GLN A 344 -1.10 4.39 -7.51
CA GLN A 344 -1.57 4.54 -6.13
C GLN A 344 -0.44 4.73 -5.11
N GLN A 345 0.80 4.88 -5.58
CA GLN A 345 1.97 5.17 -4.75
C GLN A 345 2.19 6.68 -4.67
N VAL A 346 1.82 7.29 -3.54
CA VAL A 346 1.79 8.75 -3.37
C VAL A 346 2.96 9.28 -2.55
N ALA A 347 3.13 10.60 -2.51
CA ALA A 347 3.97 11.22 -1.49
C ALA A 347 3.35 11.00 -0.11
N PHE A 348 4.15 11.02 0.96
CA PHE A 348 3.69 10.76 2.33
C PHE A 348 2.57 11.75 2.73
N PRO A 349 1.34 11.28 3.02
CA PRO A 349 0.24 12.16 3.39
C PRO A 349 0.51 12.87 4.72
N THR A 350 0.07 14.12 4.83
CA THR A 350 0.03 14.81 6.13
C THR A 350 -0.91 14.09 7.11
N PRO A 351 -0.69 14.21 8.43
CA PRO A 351 -1.56 13.61 9.45
C PRO A 351 -3.04 14.03 9.37
N ASP A 352 -3.31 15.17 8.75
CA ASP A 352 -4.63 15.73 8.46
C ASP A 352 -5.01 15.54 6.98
N ALA A 353 -4.53 14.48 6.32
CA ALA A 353 -5.00 14.17 4.99
C ALA A 353 -6.49 13.83 4.99
N ARG A 354 -7.13 14.09 3.86
CA ARG A 354 -8.52 13.83 3.59
C ARG A 354 -8.62 12.71 2.57
N VAL A 355 -9.49 11.75 2.86
CA VAL A 355 -9.79 10.63 1.96
C VAL A 355 -11.23 10.76 1.51
N ALA A 356 -11.44 10.80 0.20
CA ALA A 356 -12.74 10.74 -0.42
C ALA A 356 -12.88 9.45 -1.22
N LEU A 357 -14.05 8.82 -1.12
CA LEU A 357 -14.41 7.58 -1.80
C LEU A 357 -15.67 7.82 -2.62
N PHE A 358 -15.76 7.21 -3.78
CA PHE A 358 -16.97 7.22 -4.62
C PHE A 358 -17.33 5.79 -5.00
N ASN A 359 -18.55 5.36 -4.69
CA ASN A 359 -19.06 4.01 -4.95
C ASN A 359 -18.19 2.88 -4.36
N LEU A 360 -17.44 3.15 -3.28
CA LEU A 360 -16.63 2.15 -2.57
C LEU A 360 -17.17 1.82 -1.17
N ILE A 361 -18.25 2.48 -0.73
CA ILE A 361 -18.90 2.23 0.57
C ILE A 361 -20.32 1.70 0.37
N ASN A 362 -20.89 1.10 1.41
CA ASN A 362 -22.27 0.62 1.36
C ASN A 362 -23.25 1.78 1.00
N PRO A 363 -24.10 1.63 -0.04
CA PRO A 363 -25.07 2.65 -0.45
C PRO A 363 -26.04 3.12 0.63
N SER A 364 -26.24 2.34 1.70
CA SER A 364 -27.05 2.77 2.85
C SER A 364 -26.42 3.92 3.64
N LEU A 365 -25.09 4.11 3.54
CA LEU A 365 -24.34 5.17 4.21
C LEU A 365 -24.23 6.45 3.34
N SER A 366 -24.34 6.29 2.03
CA SER A 366 -24.42 7.41 1.09
C SER A 366 -25.10 7.01 -0.22
N GLN A 367 -26.29 7.58 -0.47
CA GLN A 367 -27.08 7.24 -1.66
C GLN A 367 -26.48 7.77 -2.96
N ASP A 368 -25.75 8.89 -2.90
CA ASP A 368 -25.03 9.46 -4.05
C ASP A 368 -23.65 8.81 -4.27
N GLY A 369 -23.30 7.83 -3.43
CA GLY A 369 -22.04 7.08 -3.51
C GLY A 369 -20.82 7.83 -2.97
N HIS A 370 -20.93 9.13 -2.64
CA HIS A 370 -19.81 9.92 -2.14
C HIS A 370 -19.61 9.72 -0.64
N CYS A 371 -18.35 9.59 -0.26
CA CYS A 371 -17.94 9.49 1.12
C CYS A 371 -16.65 10.25 1.38
N GLU A 372 -16.51 10.85 2.55
CA GLU A 372 -15.32 11.60 2.93
C GLU A 372 -15.00 11.45 4.41
N VAL A 373 -13.71 11.27 4.72
CA VAL A 373 -13.15 11.32 6.07
C VAL A 373 -11.97 12.29 6.12
N GLN A 374 -11.93 13.08 7.18
CA GLN A 374 -10.80 13.95 7.52
C GLN A 374 -9.99 13.25 8.62
N LEU A 375 -8.71 12.95 8.37
CA LEU A 375 -7.84 12.36 9.40
C LEU A 375 -7.61 13.37 10.53
N PRO A 376 -7.47 12.90 11.79
CA PRO A 376 -7.52 13.76 12.98
C PRO A 376 -6.23 14.55 13.26
N GLY A 377 -5.19 14.40 12.44
CA GLY A 377 -3.93 15.11 12.66
C GLY A 377 -3.01 14.47 13.71
N HIS A 378 -3.27 13.23 14.13
CA HIS A 378 -2.46 12.54 15.13
C HIS A 378 -1.02 12.34 14.67
N ARG A 379 -0.06 12.48 15.60
CA ARG A 379 1.37 12.51 15.28
C ARG A 379 2.11 11.32 15.90
N PRO A 380 2.48 10.30 15.11
CA PRO A 380 3.42 9.27 15.51
C PRO A 380 4.85 9.78 15.39
N PHE A 381 5.67 9.53 16.40
CA PHE A 381 7.08 9.93 16.39
C PHE A 381 7.92 9.01 17.27
N VAL A 382 9.21 8.96 16.99
CA VAL A 382 10.20 8.36 17.89
C VAL A 382 10.94 9.45 18.65
N LEU A 383 11.16 9.26 19.95
CA LEU A 383 12.03 10.11 20.75
C LEU A 383 13.37 9.39 20.94
N MET A 384 14.39 9.87 20.25
CA MET A 384 15.75 9.37 20.37
C MET A 384 16.45 10.02 21.57
N ARG A 385 16.96 9.21 22.48
CA ARG A 385 17.87 9.64 23.55
C ARG A 385 19.27 9.18 23.22
N MET A 386 20.14 10.12 22.89
CA MET A 386 21.53 9.86 22.53
C MET A 386 22.36 9.55 23.77
N THR A 387 23.50 8.87 23.59
CA THR A 387 24.48 8.59 24.66
C THR A 387 25.06 9.87 25.26
N ASN A 388 25.24 10.92 24.43
CA ASN A 388 25.71 12.24 24.86
C ASN A 388 24.66 13.09 25.61
N GLY A 389 23.47 12.54 25.89
CA GLY A 389 22.38 13.23 26.57
C GLY A 389 21.43 14.02 25.66
N GLY A 390 21.73 14.13 24.36
CA GLY A 390 20.84 14.73 23.37
C GLY A 390 19.49 14.03 23.27
N ILE A 391 18.43 14.79 23.05
CA ILE A 391 17.07 14.28 22.84
C ILE A 391 16.54 14.83 21.53
N LEU A 392 16.18 13.94 20.60
CA LEU A 392 15.71 14.31 19.27
C LEU A 392 14.37 13.62 18.98
N PRO A 393 13.25 14.37 18.84
CA PRO A 393 12.01 13.82 18.34
C PRO A 393 12.04 13.77 16.81
N LEU A 394 11.80 12.60 16.22
CA LEU A 394 11.67 12.44 14.77
C LEU A 394 10.27 11.93 14.41
N PRO A 395 9.53 12.62 13.52
CA PRO A 395 8.24 12.14 13.05
C PRO A 395 8.42 10.82 12.28
N MET A 396 7.45 9.92 12.43
CA MET A 396 7.36 8.73 11.58
C MET A 396 6.49 9.06 10.36
N LEU A 397 6.92 8.61 9.18
CA LEU A 397 6.16 8.84 7.94
C LEU A 397 5.10 7.76 7.77
N THR A 398 3.88 8.16 7.38
CA THR A 398 2.85 7.20 6.96
C THR A 398 3.16 6.69 5.57
N ASP A 399 3.63 5.46 5.46
CA ASP A 399 4.00 4.85 4.18
C ASP A 399 3.01 3.77 3.70
N THR A 400 2.00 3.45 4.50
CA THR A 400 0.89 2.59 4.09
C THR A 400 -0.39 3.15 4.68
N LEU A 401 -1.37 3.44 3.82
CA LEU A 401 -2.74 3.82 4.16
C LEU A 401 -3.67 2.74 3.60
N ARG A 402 -4.18 1.87 4.46
CA ARG A 402 -5.10 0.79 4.08
C ARG A 402 -6.51 1.14 4.53
N ILE A 403 -7.45 1.13 3.59
CA ILE A 403 -8.85 1.46 3.81
C ILE A 403 -9.68 0.19 3.57
N ASP A 404 -10.33 -0.29 4.61
CA ASP A 404 -11.26 -1.41 4.54
C ASP A 404 -12.69 -0.87 4.52
N THR A 405 -13.29 -0.84 3.34
CA THR A 405 -14.61 -0.21 3.16
C THR A 405 -15.77 -1.11 3.55
N ASP A 406 -15.53 -2.42 3.68
CA ASP A 406 -16.52 -3.36 4.20
C ASP A 406 -16.53 -3.32 5.74
N ALA A 407 -15.34 -3.35 6.36
CA ALA A 407 -15.21 -3.27 7.81
C ALA A 407 -15.35 -1.83 8.36
N MET A 408 -15.37 -0.83 7.49
CA MET A 408 -15.35 0.60 7.84
C MET A 408 -14.21 0.94 8.79
N THR A 409 -13.00 0.49 8.42
CA THR A 409 -11.77 0.80 9.15
C THR A 409 -10.70 1.37 8.24
N LEU A 410 -9.81 2.15 8.84
CA LEU A 410 -8.63 2.70 8.18
C LEU A 410 -7.43 2.39 9.06
N SER A 411 -6.39 1.79 8.50
CA SER A 411 -5.14 1.55 9.22
C SER A 411 -3.99 2.27 8.53
N MET A 412 -3.08 2.79 9.35
CA MET A 412 -1.90 3.52 8.93
C MET A 412 -0.67 2.83 9.49
N THR A 413 0.25 2.45 8.63
CA THR A 413 1.58 2.00 9.04
C THR A 413 2.53 3.18 8.91
N HIS A 414 3.14 3.52 10.04
CA HIS A 414 4.14 4.56 10.14
C HIS A 414 5.51 3.91 10.29
N ARG A 415 6.49 4.39 9.52
CA ARG A 415 7.83 3.81 9.51
C ARG A 415 8.90 4.86 9.61
N ILE A 416 10.00 4.48 10.25
CA ILE A 416 11.28 5.18 10.18
C ILE A 416 12.41 4.15 10.20
N SER A 417 13.38 4.32 9.30
CA SER A 417 14.63 3.57 9.29
C SER A 417 15.75 4.49 9.79
N LEU A 418 16.55 4.00 10.72
CA LEU A 418 17.61 4.75 11.37
C LEU A 418 18.95 4.08 11.07
N SER A 419 19.98 4.89 10.82
CA SER A 419 21.33 4.35 10.63
C SER A 419 21.88 3.78 11.95
N ASN A 420 22.54 2.64 11.87
CA ASN A 420 23.29 2.04 12.98
C ASN A 420 24.50 2.87 13.42
N SER A 421 24.92 3.88 12.65
CA SER A 421 25.98 4.81 13.04
C SER A 421 25.57 5.81 14.13
N LEU A 422 24.28 5.90 14.44
CA LEU A 422 23.76 6.80 15.47
C LEU A 422 23.97 6.20 16.87
N ASP A 423 24.61 6.95 17.77
CA ASP A 423 24.82 6.55 19.17
C ASP A 423 23.54 6.69 20.02
N ILE A 424 22.52 5.90 19.68
CA ILE A 424 21.21 5.89 20.34
C ILE A 424 21.28 5.01 21.59
N ARG A 425 21.07 5.64 22.75
CA ARG A 425 20.97 4.95 24.03
C ARG A 425 19.58 4.33 24.22
N VAL A 426 18.53 5.13 24.06
CA VAL A 426 17.13 4.71 24.20
C VAL A 426 16.31 5.29 23.05
N LEU A 427 15.45 4.47 22.46
CA LEU A 427 14.47 4.87 21.46
C LEU A 427 13.06 4.64 22.00
N GLU A 428 12.26 5.70 22.09
CA GLU A 428 10.90 5.63 22.61
C GLU A 428 9.89 5.87 21.49
N ALA A 429 9.02 4.90 21.18
CA ALA A 429 7.87 5.15 20.32
C ALA A 429 6.80 5.92 21.09
N ARG A 430 6.28 6.99 20.48
CA ARG A 430 5.32 7.92 21.08
C ARG A 430 4.24 8.31 20.07
N PHE A 431 3.07 8.66 20.60
CA PHE A 431 1.92 9.06 19.81
C PHE A 431 1.21 10.23 20.49
N GLU A 432 0.91 11.28 19.72
CA GLU A 432 0.25 12.48 20.23
C GLU A 432 -1.07 12.71 19.47
N THR A 433 -2.18 12.62 20.19
CA THR A 433 -3.54 12.77 19.65
C THR A 433 -3.93 14.24 19.49
N ASN A 434 -3.38 15.15 20.30
CA ASN A 434 -3.62 16.57 20.11
C ASN A 434 -2.60 17.14 19.10
N PRO A 435 -3.01 17.52 17.88
CA PRO A 435 -2.10 18.04 16.86
C PRO A 435 -1.42 19.37 17.27
N ASP A 436 -1.97 20.06 18.27
CA ASP A 436 -1.47 21.36 18.75
C ASP A 436 -0.55 21.24 19.97
N ALA A 437 -0.48 20.07 20.60
CA ALA A 437 0.38 19.85 21.75
C ALA A 437 1.88 19.91 21.37
N PRO A 438 2.77 20.30 22.28
CA PRO A 438 4.20 20.16 22.06
C PRO A 438 4.61 18.67 22.11
N ILE A 439 5.43 18.25 21.15
CA ILE A 439 5.92 16.86 21.02
C ILE A 439 6.77 16.45 22.22
N ILE A 440 7.52 17.39 22.81
CA ILE A 440 8.27 17.18 24.04
C ILE A 440 7.62 17.98 25.16
N ARG A 441 7.03 17.28 26.13
CA ARG A 441 6.56 17.85 27.40
C ARG A 441 7.63 17.61 28.47
N ARG A 442 8.14 18.66 29.10
CA ARG A 442 8.96 18.49 30.33
C ARG A 442 8.02 18.22 31.48
N ALA A 443 8.40 17.29 32.37
CA ALA A 443 7.71 17.16 33.65
C ALA A 443 7.81 18.51 34.38
N PRO A 444 6.73 18.99 35.03
CA PRO A 444 6.82 20.17 35.87
C PRO A 444 7.92 19.95 36.90
N HIS A 445 8.79 20.95 37.09
CA HIS A 445 9.77 20.91 38.18
C HIS A 445 8.98 20.74 39.47
N ARG A 446 9.03 19.55 40.08
CA ARG A 446 8.76 19.43 41.52
C ARG A 446 9.88 20.23 42.17
N GLY A 447 9.56 21.45 42.58
CA GLY A 447 10.46 22.25 43.40
C GLY A 447 10.96 21.36 44.53
N ARG A 448 12.28 21.30 44.70
CA ARG A 448 12.83 20.85 45.97
C ARG A 448 12.34 21.86 46.98
N GLU A 449 11.26 21.53 47.69
CA GLU A 449 10.99 22.15 48.98
C GLU A 449 12.23 21.88 49.83
N HIS A 450 12.96 22.96 50.10
CA HIS A 450 14.01 22.97 51.10
C HIS A 450 13.34 22.61 52.43
N VAL A 451 13.75 21.48 53.00
CA VAL A 451 13.64 21.18 54.44
C VAL A 451 15.04 21.26 55.02
#